data_AF-I4LUM6-F1
#
_entry.id   AF-I4LUM6-F1
#
_cell.length_a   1.000
_cell.length_b   1.000
_cell.length_c   1.000
_cell.angle_alpha   90.00
_cell.angle_beta   90.00
_cell.angle_gamma   90.00
#
_symmetry.space_group_name_H-M   'P 1'
#
loop_
_entity.id
_entity.type
_entity.pdbx_description
1 polymer ?
#
loop_
_entity_poly.entity_id
_entity_poly.type
_entity_poly.pdbx_seq_one_letter_code
_entity_poly.pdbx_strand_id
1 'polypeptide(L)'
;MYRAYNREWLEAEIEMIESGDSSLHKLLRKKWPRFEVKRLKVGAGLRLLVGWTGSPASSAELVGSVKAGVKAGDLTAHNPAKTSSKTYAKTYEDFCVQSEKCVQKIANALENGDIDALLSGFARNRALLKDLGEITGTLIETPKLTRLIEVANDAGLPSKTSGAGGGDCGIAIARAEDFDAVFARIEEEWQNSGIEALNLKVAEFDESGDLSLIEQRKDDHIKLACEQYDAHAESGFEHVRFIPNALPQLALSDVDTSVSVFGESIKWDTPLYINAMTGGSKKAENINESLARVAAKTGLAMASGSLSAALKNPHLEETFSVIRRFNPHGFVMANVSAGVSAEQAIKAVEILQANALQIHLNSAQELVMSEGDRDFSAWLNNIEAIVRELDSMKVPVVVKETGCGMSARDVLRLKNVGVRAVDVGGRGGTNFVAIENARRGRKSDYEFLDSWGLTTVESLLDIAQCDEILCEPCDCVDSCDSARMQVFASGGVRTPLDVVRSLRLGASAVGVAGEFLHTLINEGEDALVEQIESWKAQIRVIMALLGCKNIEDLRENSRILIDDKPCAL
;
A
#
# COMPACT_ATOMS: atom_id res chain seq x y z
N MET A 1 3.58 19.46 -19.49
CA MET A 1 3.07 20.52 -20.37
C MET A 1 1.63 20.21 -20.73
N TYR A 2 0.76 21.19 -20.56
CA TYR A 2 -0.66 21.09 -20.87
C TYR A 2 -1.03 22.24 -21.81
N ARG A 3 -1.79 21.94 -22.85
CA ARG A 3 -2.48 22.93 -23.70
C ARG A 3 -3.96 22.58 -23.72
N ALA A 4 -4.79 23.57 -23.43
CA ALA A 4 -6.23 23.41 -23.42
C ALA A 4 -6.78 23.06 -24.81
N TYR A 5 -7.85 22.29 -24.83
CA TYR A 5 -8.61 21.96 -26.03
C TYR A 5 -9.38 23.19 -26.57
N ASN A 6 -9.81 23.12 -27.82
CA ASN A 6 -10.70 24.10 -28.42
C ASN A 6 -12.12 23.97 -27.81
N ARG A 7 -12.62 25.02 -27.15
CA ARG A 7 -13.92 25.03 -26.47
C ARG A 7 -15.11 25.07 -27.43
N GLU A 8 -15.05 25.87 -28.50
CA GLU A 8 -16.10 25.98 -29.52
C GLU A 8 -16.33 24.63 -30.21
N TRP A 9 -15.24 23.90 -30.47
CA TRP A 9 -15.34 22.54 -31.00
C TRP A 9 -16.03 21.59 -30.03
N LEU A 10 -15.69 21.66 -28.73
CA LEU A 10 -16.30 20.79 -27.73
C LEU A 10 -17.80 21.10 -27.57
N GLU A 11 -18.18 22.38 -27.58
CA GLU A 11 -19.58 22.81 -27.54
C GLU A 11 -20.37 22.22 -28.72
N ALA A 12 -19.86 22.35 -29.95
CA ALA A 12 -20.49 21.75 -31.12
C ALA A 12 -20.60 20.20 -31.06
N GLU A 13 -19.62 19.52 -30.47
CA GLU A 13 -19.67 18.07 -30.27
C GLU A 13 -20.69 17.66 -29.20
N ILE A 14 -20.86 18.47 -28.15
CA ILE A 14 -21.88 18.26 -27.12
C ILE A 14 -23.28 18.45 -27.73
N GLU A 15 -23.49 19.47 -28.56
CA GLU A 15 -24.75 19.66 -29.28
C GLU A 15 -25.11 18.45 -30.16
N MET A 16 -24.12 17.84 -30.83
CA MET A 16 -24.34 16.59 -31.59
C MET A 16 -24.69 15.38 -30.71
N ILE A 17 -24.22 15.35 -29.46
CA ILE A 17 -24.60 14.30 -28.50
C ILE A 17 -26.04 14.53 -28.04
N GLU A 18 -26.40 15.78 -27.74
CA GLU A 18 -27.75 16.17 -27.31
C GLU A 18 -28.79 15.98 -28.43
N SER A 19 -28.41 16.17 -29.70
CA SER A 19 -29.27 15.90 -30.86
C SER A 19 -29.42 14.41 -31.20
N GLY A 20 -28.63 13.53 -30.58
CA GLY A 20 -28.61 12.10 -30.85
C GLY A 20 -27.76 11.66 -32.05
N ASP A 21 -27.09 12.60 -32.73
CA ASP A 21 -26.21 12.33 -33.88
C ASP A 21 -24.85 11.74 -33.47
N SER A 22 -24.49 11.88 -32.19
CA SER A 22 -23.23 11.40 -31.60
C SER A 22 -23.45 10.77 -30.22
N SER A 23 -22.36 10.38 -29.57
CA SER A 23 -22.39 9.85 -28.19
C SER A 23 -21.13 10.27 -27.43
N LEU A 24 -21.22 10.32 -26.10
CA LEU A 24 -20.07 10.61 -25.22
C LEU A 24 -18.88 9.70 -25.52
N HIS A 25 -19.14 8.41 -25.74
CA HIS A 25 -18.12 7.43 -26.07
C HIS A 25 -17.38 7.72 -27.39
N LYS A 26 -18.10 8.24 -28.41
CA LYS A 26 -17.47 8.68 -29.67
C LYS A 26 -16.61 9.93 -29.45
N LEU A 27 -17.09 10.90 -28.68
CA LEU A 27 -16.36 12.13 -28.38
C LEU A 27 -15.04 11.87 -27.64
N LEU A 28 -15.03 10.97 -26.65
CA LEU A 28 -13.83 10.62 -25.88
C LEU A 28 -12.73 9.98 -26.74
N ARG A 29 -13.09 9.37 -27.87
CA ARG A 29 -12.13 8.74 -28.81
C ARG A 29 -11.69 9.66 -29.95
N LYS A 30 -12.30 10.85 -30.09
CA LYS A 30 -11.85 11.84 -31.08
C LYS A 30 -10.53 12.45 -30.65
N LYS A 31 -9.76 12.95 -31.61
CA LYS A 31 -8.61 13.80 -31.33
C LYS A 31 -9.12 15.20 -30.99
N TRP A 32 -8.89 15.65 -29.75
CA TRP A 32 -9.38 16.95 -29.30
C TRP A 32 -8.49 18.06 -29.90
N PRO A 33 -9.03 18.96 -30.74
CA PRO A 33 -8.23 19.99 -31.39
C PRO A 33 -7.55 20.88 -30.35
N ARG A 34 -6.28 21.23 -30.60
CA ARG A 34 -5.38 21.99 -29.71
C ARG A 34 -5.04 21.34 -28.37
N PHE A 35 -5.72 20.27 -27.97
CA PHE A 35 -5.38 19.56 -26.75
C PHE A 35 -3.99 18.93 -26.84
N GLU A 36 -3.17 19.17 -25.83
CA GLU A 36 -1.87 18.51 -25.70
C GLU A 36 -1.58 18.27 -24.23
N VAL A 37 -1.22 17.03 -23.90
CA VAL A 37 -0.66 16.68 -22.62
C VAL A 37 0.66 15.97 -22.91
N LYS A 38 1.76 16.69 -22.71
CA LYS A 38 3.12 16.19 -22.92
C LYS A 38 3.84 16.19 -21.58
N ARG A 39 4.38 15.05 -21.17
CA ARG A 39 5.29 14.99 -20.02
C ARG A 39 6.63 15.62 -20.37
N LEU A 40 7.15 16.48 -19.49
CA LEU A 40 8.48 17.08 -19.66
C LEU A 40 9.51 16.18 -18.97
N LYS A 41 10.62 15.91 -19.65
CA LYS A 41 11.75 15.14 -19.09
C LYS A 41 12.65 16.08 -18.27
N VAL A 42 12.31 16.28 -17.00
CA VAL A 42 13.10 17.13 -16.10
C VAL A 42 14.15 16.27 -15.39
N GLY A 43 15.43 16.62 -15.53
CA GLY A 43 16.52 15.86 -14.90
C GLY A 43 16.52 16.01 -13.36
N ALA A 44 17.11 15.03 -12.67
CA ALA A 44 17.22 15.00 -11.21
C ALA A 44 18.05 16.16 -10.60
N GLY A 45 18.72 16.96 -11.44
CA GLY A 45 19.53 18.12 -11.04
C GLY A 45 18.71 19.36 -10.66
N LEU A 46 17.37 19.33 -10.75
CA LEU A 46 16.50 20.43 -10.34
C LEU A 46 15.63 20.05 -9.14
N ARG A 47 15.27 21.05 -8.34
CA ARG A 47 14.37 20.95 -7.18
C ARG A 47 13.33 22.06 -7.22
N LEU A 48 12.10 21.73 -6.82
CA LEU A 48 10.98 22.67 -6.71
C LEU A 48 10.85 23.16 -5.27
N LEU A 49 10.69 24.46 -5.10
CA LEU A 49 10.34 25.12 -3.86
C LEU A 49 8.96 25.75 -4.00
N VAL A 50 8.12 25.60 -2.97
CA VAL A 50 6.78 26.19 -2.95
C VAL A 50 6.62 26.97 -1.65
N GLY A 51 6.31 28.26 -1.76
CA GLY A 51 5.98 29.11 -0.63
C GLY A 51 4.48 29.37 -0.57
N TRP A 52 3.88 29.21 0.60
CA TRP A 52 2.46 29.46 0.86
C TRP A 52 2.27 30.67 1.77
N THR A 53 1.40 31.59 1.37
CA THR A 53 1.17 32.87 2.07
C THR A 53 0.21 32.76 3.26
N GLY A 54 -0.32 31.56 3.54
CA GLY A 54 -1.13 31.25 4.73
C GLY A 54 -2.63 31.52 4.62
N SER A 55 -3.16 31.84 3.43
CA SER A 55 -4.60 32.10 3.24
C SER A 55 -5.10 31.57 1.90
N PRO A 56 -6.02 30.60 1.86
CA PRO A 56 -6.50 30.02 0.61
C PRO A 56 -7.13 31.06 -0.32
N ALA A 57 -6.86 30.94 -1.62
CA ALA A 57 -7.44 31.80 -2.64
C ALA A 57 -8.12 30.97 -3.73
N SER A 58 -9.35 31.35 -4.09
CA SER A 58 -10.13 30.66 -5.13
C SER A 58 -9.58 30.98 -6.52
N SER A 59 -8.79 30.07 -7.07
CA SER A 59 -8.29 30.17 -8.45
C SER A 59 -9.42 30.28 -9.48
N ALA A 60 -10.60 29.70 -9.20
CA ALA A 60 -11.76 29.75 -10.08
C ALA A 60 -12.38 31.15 -10.16
N GLU A 61 -12.47 31.85 -9.04
CA GLU A 61 -12.98 33.24 -8.98
C GLU A 61 -12.04 34.20 -9.70
N LEU A 62 -10.72 34.04 -9.52
CA LEU A 62 -9.70 34.86 -10.18
C LEU A 62 -9.64 34.64 -11.69
N VAL A 63 -9.79 33.40 -12.15
CA VAL A 63 -9.95 33.12 -13.59
C VAL A 63 -11.29 33.67 -14.10
N GLY A 64 -12.34 33.65 -13.28
CA GLY A 64 -13.63 34.27 -13.55
C GLY A 64 -13.54 35.78 -13.73
N SER A 65 -12.80 36.48 -12.87
CA SER A 65 -12.60 37.93 -12.94
C SER A 65 -11.78 38.33 -14.17
N VAL A 66 -10.75 37.54 -14.51
CA VAL A 66 -9.98 37.71 -15.76
C VAL A 66 -10.90 37.54 -16.97
N LYS A 67 -11.73 36.50 -17.02
CA LYS A 67 -12.70 36.28 -18.11
C LYS A 67 -13.76 37.37 -18.20
N ALA A 68 -14.24 37.86 -17.05
CA ALA A 68 -15.22 38.95 -16.98
C ALA A 68 -14.60 40.26 -17.47
N GLY A 69 -13.35 40.57 -17.07
CA GLY A 69 -12.60 41.73 -17.54
C GLY A 69 -12.35 41.71 -19.04
N VAL A 70 -12.02 40.54 -19.60
CA VAL A 70 -11.87 40.34 -21.06
C VAL A 70 -13.20 40.51 -21.80
N LYS A 71 -14.32 40.01 -21.24
CA LYS A 71 -15.66 40.17 -21.85
C LYS A 71 -16.23 41.59 -21.73
N ALA A 72 -15.90 42.31 -20.66
CA ALA A 72 -16.37 43.68 -20.42
C ALA A 72 -15.59 44.73 -21.22
N GLY A 73 -14.37 44.39 -21.68
CA GLY A 73 -13.48 45.27 -22.43
C GLY A 73 -13.19 44.75 -23.82
N ASP A 74 -14.09 45.00 -24.76
CA ASP A 74 -13.77 44.98 -26.20
C ASP A 74 -12.99 46.26 -26.55
N LEU A 75 -11.87 46.54 -25.86
CA LEU A 75 -11.11 47.77 -26.01
C LEU A 75 -9.62 47.60 -25.70
N THR A 76 -8.80 48.00 -26.67
CA THR A 76 -7.48 48.59 -26.46
C THR A 76 -7.48 49.48 -25.21
N ALA A 77 -6.51 49.30 -24.31
CA ALA A 77 -6.33 50.20 -23.18
C ALA A 77 -6.06 51.65 -23.67
N HIS A 78 -7.09 52.49 -23.71
CA HIS A 78 -6.96 53.94 -23.81
C HIS A 78 -6.99 54.51 -22.40
N ASN A 79 -5.81 54.81 -21.87
CA ASN A 79 -5.65 55.59 -20.65
C ASN A 79 -5.39 57.06 -21.07
N PRO A 80 -6.35 58.01 -20.93
CA PRO A 80 -6.20 59.37 -21.46
C PRO A 80 -5.38 60.31 -20.55
N ALA A 81 -4.50 59.77 -19.70
CA ALA A 81 -3.69 60.57 -18.79
C ALA A 81 -2.25 60.04 -18.66
N LYS A 82 -1.46 60.16 -19.73
CA LYS A 82 0.00 60.46 -19.71
C LYS A 82 0.55 60.48 -21.13
N THR A 83 1.09 61.64 -21.48
CA THR A 83 1.68 62.01 -22.76
C THR A 83 2.94 61.22 -23.15
N SER A 84 3.16 61.15 -24.47
CA SER A 84 4.43 60.98 -25.18
C SER A 84 5.22 59.67 -25.00
N SER A 85 4.75 58.60 -25.66
CA SER A 85 5.60 57.61 -26.35
C SER A 85 4.68 56.68 -27.15
N LYS A 86 5.02 56.39 -28.41
CA LYS A 86 4.33 55.38 -29.23
C LYS A 86 4.39 54.02 -28.51
N THR A 87 3.37 53.72 -27.71
CA THR A 87 3.29 52.44 -26.98
C THR A 87 2.03 51.75 -27.45
N TYR A 88 2.21 50.66 -28.21
CA TYR A 88 1.11 49.81 -28.66
C TYR A 88 0.29 49.35 -27.44
N ALA A 89 -1.03 49.51 -27.50
CA ALA A 89 -1.93 48.99 -26.47
C ALA A 89 -1.83 47.46 -26.46
N LYS A 90 -1.48 46.86 -25.32
CA LYS A 90 -1.36 45.41 -25.17
C LYS A 90 -2.77 44.80 -25.09
N THR A 91 -3.08 43.87 -25.99
CA THR A 91 -4.37 43.16 -26.01
C THR A 91 -4.30 41.84 -25.23
N TYR A 92 -5.45 41.25 -24.94
CA TYR A 92 -5.51 39.89 -24.36
C TYR A 92 -4.96 38.85 -25.35
N GLU A 93 -5.22 39.03 -26.65
CA GLU A 93 -4.64 38.19 -27.71
C GLU A 93 -3.10 38.27 -27.72
N ASP A 94 -2.54 39.48 -27.58
CA ASP A 94 -1.09 39.66 -27.47
C ASP A 94 -0.53 38.93 -26.25
N PHE A 95 -1.22 39.00 -25.10
CA PHE A 95 -0.85 38.24 -23.91
C PHE A 95 -0.83 36.73 -24.20
N CYS A 96 -1.88 36.18 -24.81
CA CYS A 96 -1.95 34.75 -25.13
C CYS A 96 -0.78 34.31 -26.02
N VAL A 97 -0.48 35.05 -27.09
CA VAL A 97 0.61 34.73 -28.03
C VAL A 97 1.98 34.81 -27.35
N GLN A 98 2.21 35.83 -26.53
CA GLN A 98 3.49 36.01 -25.84
C GLN A 98 3.67 35.00 -24.69
N SER A 99 2.58 34.68 -23.99
CA SER A 99 2.55 33.68 -22.92
C SER A 99 2.85 32.28 -23.48
N GLU A 100 2.25 31.90 -24.62
CA GLU A 100 2.55 30.62 -25.28
C GLU A 100 4.04 30.50 -25.64
N LYS A 101 4.63 31.54 -26.26
CA LYS A 101 6.07 31.56 -26.57
C LYS A 101 6.93 31.46 -25.32
N CYS A 102 6.55 32.13 -24.24
CA CYS A 102 7.26 32.11 -22.97
C CYS A 102 7.22 30.72 -22.31
N VAL A 103 6.04 30.12 -22.24
CA VAL A 103 5.85 28.77 -21.66
C VAL A 103 6.60 27.71 -22.45
N GLN A 104 6.63 27.79 -23.79
CA GLN A 104 7.41 26.85 -24.60
C GLN A 104 8.92 26.96 -24.34
N LYS A 105 9.45 28.18 -24.16
CA LYS A 105 10.85 28.39 -23.79
C LYS A 105 11.16 27.83 -22.41
N ILE A 106 10.29 28.07 -21.42
CA ILE A 106 10.42 27.51 -20.07
C ILE A 106 10.42 25.97 -20.12
N ALA A 107 9.50 25.37 -20.90
CA ALA A 107 9.43 23.93 -21.04
C ALA A 107 10.73 23.34 -21.60
N ASN A 108 11.28 23.95 -22.65
CA ASN A 108 12.57 23.52 -23.22
C ASN A 108 13.73 23.71 -22.23
N ALA A 109 13.74 24.81 -21.47
CA ALA A 109 14.76 25.07 -20.47
C ALA A 109 14.70 24.06 -19.30
N LEU A 110 13.51 23.67 -18.86
CA LEU A 110 13.30 22.61 -17.86
C LEU A 110 13.82 21.26 -18.35
N GLU A 111 13.57 20.89 -19.62
CA GLU A 111 14.05 19.62 -20.19
C GLU A 111 15.58 19.58 -20.34
N ASN A 112 16.22 20.74 -20.56
CA ASN A 112 17.67 20.85 -20.73
C ASN A 112 18.42 21.18 -19.43
N GLY A 113 17.74 21.46 -18.32
CA GLY A 113 18.36 21.91 -17.07
C GLY A 113 19.00 23.30 -17.15
N ASP A 114 18.57 24.16 -18.09
CA ASP A 114 19.15 25.48 -18.34
C ASP A 114 18.57 26.53 -17.38
N ILE A 115 19.26 26.76 -16.25
CA ILE A 115 18.83 27.70 -15.20
C ILE A 115 18.76 29.15 -15.70
N ASP A 116 19.67 29.60 -16.56
CA ASP A 116 19.68 31.00 -17.04
C ASP A 116 18.48 31.27 -17.96
N ALA A 117 18.14 30.28 -18.79
CA ALA A 117 16.92 30.32 -19.59
C ALA A 117 15.66 30.23 -18.71
N LEU A 118 15.69 29.51 -17.58
CA LEU A 118 14.59 29.49 -16.62
C LEU A 118 14.42 30.82 -15.90
N LEU A 119 15.52 31.45 -15.45
CA LEU A 119 15.51 32.78 -14.81
C LEU A 119 14.87 33.82 -15.72
N SER A 120 15.38 33.94 -16.95
CA SER A 120 14.83 34.87 -17.94
C SER A 120 13.39 34.53 -18.34
N GLY A 121 13.06 33.23 -18.45
CA GLY A 121 11.72 32.74 -18.73
C GLY A 121 10.71 33.10 -17.64
N PHE A 122 11.04 32.85 -16.38
CA PHE A 122 10.17 33.13 -15.24
C PHE A 122 10.00 34.63 -15.04
N ALA A 123 11.07 35.43 -15.20
CA ALA A 123 10.98 36.89 -15.18
C ALA A 123 10.06 37.42 -16.29
N ARG A 124 10.17 36.89 -17.51
CA ARG A 124 9.27 37.26 -18.62
C ARG A 124 7.84 36.83 -18.34
N ASN A 125 7.64 35.66 -17.75
CA ASN A 125 6.31 35.16 -17.41
C ASN A 125 5.64 36.04 -16.34
N ARG A 126 6.37 36.42 -15.29
CA ARG A 126 5.90 37.36 -14.26
C ARG A 126 5.50 38.70 -14.87
N ALA A 127 6.30 39.25 -15.78
CA ALA A 127 5.97 40.49 -16.48
C ALA A 127 4.67 40.39 -17.30
N LEU A 128 4.49 39.28 -18.04
CA LEU A 128 3.26 39.04 -18.80
C LEU A 128 2.03 38.91 -17.89
N LEU A 129 2.18 38.28 -16.73
CA LEU A 129 1.11 38.16 -15.73
C LEU A 129 0.74 39.52 -15.11
N LYS A 130 1.72 40.40 -14.88
CA LYS A 130 1.47 41.78 -14.45
C LYS A 130 0.73 42.59 -15.53
N ASP A 131 1.18 42.48 -16.78
CA ASP A 131 0.48 43.08 -17.93
C ASP A 131 -0.98 42.60 -18.01
N LEU A 132 -1.22 41.29 -17.80
CA LEU A 132 -2.58 40.74 -17.77
C LEU A 132 -3.42 41.35 -16.64
N GLY A 133 -2.84 41.47 -15.44
CA GLY A 133 -3.53 42.09 -14.30
C GLY A 133 -3.94 43.54 -14.56
N GLU A 134 -3.11 44.31 -15.29
CA GLU A 134 -3.43 45.66 -15.73
C GLU A 134 -4.55 45.67 -16.78
N ILE A 135 -4.52 44.76 -17.76
CA ILE A 135 -5.54 44.65 -18.80
C ILE A 135 -6.91 44.29 -18.20
N THR A 136 -6.94 43.39 -17.21
CA THR A 136 -8.20 42.86 -16.66
C THR A 136 -8.62 43.49 -15.33
N GLY A 137 -7.86 44.46 -14.80
CA GLY A 137 -8.10 45.05 -13.49
C GLY A 137 -8.05 44.05 -12.34
N THR A 138 -7.30 42.95 -12.50
CA THR A 138 -7.21 41.86 -11.51
C THR A 138 -5.89 41.94 -10.75
N LEU A 139 -5.92 41.78 -9.42
CA LEU A 139 -4.71 41.72 -8.61
C LEU A 139 -4.05 40.34 -8.74
N ILE A 140 -3.03 40.25 -9.58
CA ILE A 140 -2.32 38.99 -9.90
C ILE A 140 -1.16 38.69 -8.93
N GLU A 141 -0.54 39.72 -8.34
CA GLU A 141 0.59 39.55 -7.43
C GLU A 141 0.34 40.39 -6.18
N THR A 142 0.09 39.72 -5.06
CA THR A 142 -0.12 40.36 -3.74
C THR A 142 1.24 40.78 -3.15
N PRO A 143 1.28 41.69 -2.16
CA PRO A 143 2.55 42.08 -1.52
C PRO A 143 3.35 40.90 -0.96
N LYS A 144 2.69 39.88 -0.40
CA LYS A 144 3.35 38.65 0.08
C LYS A 144 3.94 37.84 -1.08
N LEU A 145 3.23 37.70 -2.19
CA LEU A 145 3.75 37.01 -3.39
C LEU A 145 4.91 37.79 -4.03
N THR A 146 4.85 39.12 -4.04
CA THR A 146 5.97 39.97 -4.46
C THR A 146 7.21 39.67 -3.62
N ARG A 147 7.06 39.67 -2.29
CA ARG A 147 8.16 39.38 -1.36
C ARG A 147 8.71 37.96 -1.54
N LEU A 148 7.84 36.96 -1.70
CA LEU A 148 8.23 35.56 -1.96
C LEU A 148 9.18 35.46 -3.16
N ILE A 149 8.79 36.08 -4.26
CA ILE A 149 9.52 36.05 -5.54
C ILE A 149 10.82 36.86 -5.45
N GLU A 150 10.81 38.00 -4.74
CA GLU A 150 12.02 38.81 -4.54
C GLU A 150 13.08 38.06 -3.73
N VAL A 151 12.70 37.45 -2.60
CA VAL A 151 13.61 36.61 -1.78
C VAL A 151 14.26 35.52 -2.63
N ALA A 152 13.46 34.82 -3.45
CA ALA A 152 13.98 33.76 -4.30
C ALA A 152 14.90 34.30 -5.42
N ASN A 153 14.55 35.43 -6.05
CA ASN A 153 15.39 36.03 -7.10
C ASN A 153 16.71 36.60 -6.55
N ASP A 154 16.70 37.19 -5.35
CA ASP A 154 17.91 37.68 -4.67
C ASP A 154 18.86 36.52 -4.33
N ALA A 155 18.30 35.33 -4.10
CA ALA A 155 19.02 34.08 -3.97
C ALA A 155 19.45 33.45 -5.32
N GLY A 156 19.16 34.10 -6.45
CA GLY A 156 19.50 33.62 -7.80
C GLY A 156 18.57 32.52 -8.34
N LEU A 157 17.40 32.31 -7.73
CA LEU A 157 16.47 31.26 -8.13
C LEU A 157 15.36 31.76 -9.07
N PRO A 158 15.11 31.11 -10.22
CA PRO A 158 13.93 31.38 -11.02
C PRO A 158 12.65 31.20 -10.20
N SER A 159 11.85 32.27 -10.08
CA SER A 159 10.63 32.25 -9.26
C SER A 159 9.46 33.03 -9.88
N LYS A 160 8.23 32.60 -9.58
CA LYS A 160 6.99 33.24 -10.05
C LYS A 160 5.80 32.89 -9.15
N THR A 161 4.69 33.61 -9.32
CA THR A 161 3.40 33.23 -8.73
C THR A 161 2.89 31.91 -9.31
N SER A 162 2.18 31.11 -8.51
CA SER A 162 1.52 29.90 -8.99
C SER A 162 0.12 30.21 -9.58
N GLY A 163 -0.32 29.45 -10.58
CA GLY A 163 -1.66 29.55 -11.14
C GLY A 163 -1.95 30.85 -11.92
N ALA A 164 -3.19 31.33 -11.82
CA ALA A 164 -3.68 32.53 -12.52
C ALA A 164 -3.24 33.85 -11.88
N GLY A 165 -2.55 33.82 -10.74
CA GLY A 165 -2.24 34.99 -9.91
C GLY A 165 -3.41 35.44 -9.03
N GLY A 166 -3.12 36.27 -8.02
CA GLY A 166 -4.03 36.65 -6.93
C GLY A 166 -4.19 35.57 -5.87
N GLY A 167 -3.44 34.48 -6.03
CA GLY A 167 -3.50 33.28 -5.22
C GLY A 167 -2.67 33.34 -3.94
N ASP A 168 -2.43 32.15 -3.39
CA ASP A 168 -1.80 31.97 -2.08
C ASP A 168 -0.41 31.34 -2.15
N CYS A 169 0.05 30.89 -3.32
CA CYS A 169 1.32 30.19 -3.50
C CYS A 169 2.24 30.84 -4.54
N GLY A 170 3.54 30.75 -4.31
CA GLY A 170 4.59 31.01 -5.29
C GLY A 170 5.51 29.80 -5.45
N ILE A 171 6.20 29.71 -6.59
CA ILE A 171 7.15 28.63 -6.88
C ILE A 171 8.53 29.20 -7.19
N ALA A 172 9.57 28.46 -6.80
CA ALA A 172 10.96 28.70 -7.20
C ALA A 172 11.65 27.39 -7.61
N ILE A 173 12.66 27.47 -8.47
CA ILE A 173 13.44 26.32 -8.94
C ILE A 173 14.89 26.47 -8.51
N ALA A 174 15.45 25.44 -7.88
CA ALA A 174 16.85 25.39 -7.45
C ALA A 174 17.60 24.24 -8.12
N ARG A 175 18.94 24.35 -8.18
CA ARG A 175 19.79 23.20 -8.50
C ARG A 175 19.84 22.27 -7.28
N ALA A 176 19.86 20.96 -7.54
CA ALA A 176 19.91 19.95 -6.48
C ALA A 176 21.19 20.05 -5.65
N GLU A 177 22.30 20.44 -6.27
CA GLU A 177 23.63 20.55 -5.67
C GLU A 177 23.71 21.66 -4.61
N ASP A 178 23.00 22.77 -4.84
CA ASP A 178 23.01 23.95 -3.99
C ASP A 178 21.78 24.01 -3.05
N PHE A 179 20.94 22.97 -3.08
CA PHE A 179 19.59 23.01 -2.51
C PHE A 179 19.60 23.29 -1.01
N ASP A 180 20.35 22.52 -0.22
CA ASP A 180 20.30 22.62 1.24
C ASP A 180 20.77 23.99 1.74
N ALA A 181 21.84 24.53 1.12
CA ALA A 181 22.41 25.82 1.50
C ALA A 181 21.50 27.01 1.11
N VAL A 182 20.82 26.93 -0.04
CA VAL A 182 19.92 27.98 -0.51
C VAL A 182 18.55 27.87 0.17
N PHE A 183 18.07 26.66 0.42
CA PHE A 183 16.78 26.41 1.05
C PHE A 183 16.73 26.98 2.46
N ALA A 184 17.72 26.70 3.31
CA ALA A 184 17.74 27.21 4.69
C ALA A 184 17.63 28.74 4.75
N ARG A 185 18.33 29.45 3.85
CA ARG A 185 18.27 30.92 3.75
C ARG A 185 16.89 31.42 3.30
N ILE A 186 16.33 30.79 2.26
CA ILE A 186 15.02 31.17 1.71
C ILE A 186 13.90 30.87 2.71
N GLU A 187 13.95 29.72 3.38
CA GLU A 187 12.99 29.29 4.40
C GLU A 187 12.94 30.30 5.55
N GLU A 188 14.09 30.73 6.07
CA GLU A 188 14.17 31.74 7.12
C GLU A 188 13.57 33.09 6.66
N GLU A 189 13.93 33.57 5.47
CA GLU A 189 13.40 34.84 4.94
C GLU A 189 11.90 34.81 4.62
N TRP A 190 11.40 33.68 4.11
CA TRP A 190 9.98 33.45 3.89
C TRP A 190 9.22 33.39 5.22
N GLN A 191 9.74 32.66 6.21
CA GLN A 191 9.12 32.56 7.53
C GLN A 191 9.03 33.94 8.21
N ASN A 192 10.10 34.75 8.13
CA ASN A 192 10.12 36.13 8.62
C ASN A 192 9.10 37.04 7.90
N SER A 193 8.70 36.67 6.68
CA SER A 193 7.70 37.38 5.87
C SER A 193 6.28 36.79 6.02
N GLY A 194 6.09 35.83 6.93
CA GLY A 194 4.81 35.13 7.12
C GLY A 194 4.39 34.28 5.91
N ILE A 195 5.38 33.62 5.29
CA ILE A 195 5.26 32.68 4.18
C ILE A 195 5.82 31.34 4.65
N GLU A 196 5.04 30.28 4.51
CA GLU A 196 5.41 28.91 4.87
C GLU A 196 6.08 28.22 3.67
N ALA A 197 7.28 27.67 3.86
CA ALA A 197 7.88 26.78 2.88
C ALA A 197 7.19 25.41 2.94
N LEU A 198 6.48 25.02 1.89
CA LEU A 198 5.82 23.73 1.84
C LEU A 198 6.84 22.64 1.50
N ASN A 199 6.88 21.58 2.31
CA ASN A 199 7.70 20.40 2.05
C ASN A 199 7.08 19.52 0.95
N LEU A 200 7.13 20.01 -0.28
CA LEU A 200 6.62 19.33 -1.46
C LEU A 200 7.76 18.74 -2.27
N LYS A 201 7.64 17.47 -2.63
CA LYS A 201 8.55 16.81 -3.57
C LYS A 201 7.83 16.60 -4.89
N VAL A 202 8.53 16.87 -5.99
CA VAL A 202 8.04 16.48 -7.31
C VAL A 202 8.05 14.95 -7.34
N ALA A 203 6.88 14.35 -7.57
CA ALA A 203 6.79 12.90 -7.67
C ALA A 203 7.69 12.40 -8.82
N GLU A 204 8.62 11.51 -8.47
CA GLU A 204 9.43 10.80 -9.45
C GLU A 204 8.60 9.67 -10.03
N PHE A 205 8.38 9.71 -11.35
CA PHE A 205 7.80 8.58 -12.05
C PHE A 205 8.85 8.05 -13.02
N ASP A 206 9.04 6.73 -13.04
CA ASP A 206 9.65 6.06 -14.17
C ASP A 206 8.73 6.18 -15.41
N GLU A 207 9.16 5.65 -16.55
CA GLU A 207 8.37 5.68 -17.80
C GLU A 207 7.03 4.90 -17.69
N SER A 208 6.76 4.22 -16.57
CA SER A 208 5.56 3.42 -16.29
C SER A 208 4.51 4.08 -15.38
N GLY A 209 4.78 5.28 -14.84
CA GLY A 209 3.72 6.22 -14.43
C GLY A 209 2.93 5.95 -13.13
N ASP A 210 3.17 4.86 -12.40
CA ASP A 210 2.43 4.54 -11.14
C ASP A 210 3.26 3.76 -10.09
N LEU A 211 4.56 3.54 -10.34
CA LEU A 211 5.32 2.43 -9.71
C LEU A 211 6.11 2.80 -8.45
N SER A 212 6.70 3.99 -8.38
CA SER A 212 7.58 4.37 -7.26
C SER A 212 6.85 4.39 -5.92
N LEU A 213 5.58 4.80 -5.89
CA LEU A 213 4.79 4.90 -4.65
C LEU A 213 4.39 3.53 -4.08
N ILE A 214 4.05 2.56 -4.94
CA ILE A 214 3.70 1.19 -4.49
C ILE A 214 4.94 0.46 -4.00
N GLU A 215 6.04 0.55 -4.74
CA GLU A 215 7.33 -0.06 -4.35
C GLU A 215 7.86 0.55 -3.05
N GLN A 216 7.86 1.89 -2.94
CA GLN A 216 8.28 2.59 -1.74
C GLN A 216 7.41 2.21 -0.54
N ARG A 217 6.09 2.11 -0.72
CA ARG A 217 5.19 1.60 0.32
C ARG A 217 5.58 0.19 0.79
N LYS A 218 5.90 -0.72 -0.14
CA LYS A 218 6.31 -2.08 0.21
C LYS A 218 7.61 -2.08 1.01
N ASP A 219 8.56 -1.24 0.62
CA ASP A 219 9.84 -1.11 1.32
C ASP A 219 9.67 -0.48 2.71
N ASP A 220 8.77 0.50 2.85
CA ASP A 220 8.39 1.10 4.12
C ASP A 220 7.72 0.07 5.04
N HIS A 221 6.82 -0.78 4.53
CA HIS A 221 6.18 -1.83 5.32
C HIS A 221 7.22 -2.82 5.87
N ILE A 222 8.18 -3.25 5.04
CA ILE A 222 9.26 -4.13 5.48
C ILE A 222 10.08 -3.46 6.58
N LYS A 223 10.47 -2.19 6.36
CA LYS A 223 11.28 -1.43 7.32
C LYS A 223 10.55 -1.26 8.65
N LEU A 224 9.32 -0.75 8.63
CA LEU A 224 8.53 -0.48 9.83
C LEU A 224 8.16 -1.77 10.57
N ALA A 225 7.88 -2.86 9.86
CA ALA A 225 7.66 -4.17 10.49
C ALA A 225 8.91 -4.68 11.22
N CYS A 226 10.12 -4.41 10.69
CA CYS A 226 11.37 -4.74 11.37
C CYS A 226 11.61 -3.82 12.58
N GLU A 227 11.28 -2.54 12.48
CA GLU A 227 11.42 -1.58 13.60
C GLU A 227 10.43 -1.87 14.74
N GLN A 228 9.26 -2.42 14.42
CA GLN A 228 8.25 -2.83 15.40
C GLN A 228 8.55 -4.20 16.04
N TYR A 229 9.54 -4.94 15.54
CA TYR A 229 9.81 -6.27 16.05
C TYR A 229 10.23 -6.23 17.53
N ASP A 230 9.56 -7.05 18.34
CA ASP A 230 9.92 -7.35 19.71
C ASP A 230 10.03 -8.88 19.88
N ALA A 231 11.04 -9.30 20.65
CA ALA A 231 11.26 -10.70 21.00
C ALA A 231 10.13 -11.25 21.89
N HIS A 232 9.43 -10.38 22.62
CA HIS A 232 8.21 -10.70 23.35
C HIS A 232 6.99 -10.11 22.65
N ALA A 233 6.06 -10.97 22.26
CA ALA A 233 4.85 -10.61 21.54
C ALA A 233 3.62 -10.74 22.43
N GLU A 234 2.79 -9.70 22.51
CA GLU A 234 1.54 -9.68 23.30
C GLU A 234 0.40 -10.40 22.54
N SER A 235 0.57 -11.70 22.31
CA SER A 235 -0.37 -12.54 21.51
C SER A 235 -1.27 -13.43 22.37
N GLY A 236 -1.19 -13.27 23.69
CA GLY A 236 -1.95 -14.03 24.67
C GLY A 236 -1.34 -15.37 25.07
N PHE A 237 -0.22 -15.78 24.47
CA PHE A 237 0.43 -17.07 24.77
C PHE A 237 0.98 -17.15 26.20
N GLU A 238 1.31 -16.01 26.80
CA GLU A 238 1.71 -15.86 28.20
C GLU A 238 0.64 -16.35 29.17
N HIS A 239 -0.63 -16.27 28.78
CA HIS A 239 -1.77 -16.74 29.56
C HIS A 239 -1.99 -18.25 29.45
N VAL A 240 -1.38 -18.91 28.46
CA VAL A 240 -1.56 -20.34 28.17
C VAL A 240 -0.38 -21.14 28.72
N ARG A 241 -0.65 -22.01 29.68
CA ARG A 241 0.39 -22.83 30.32
C ARG A 241 0.05 -24.30 30.26
N PHE A 242 0.98 -25.13 29.81
CA PHE A 242 0.83 -26.58 29.99
C PHE A 242 1.00 -26.97 31.46
N ILE A 243 0.14 -27.88 31.92
CA ILE A 243 0.36 -28.60 33.17
C ILE A 243 1.43 -29.66 32.88
N PRO A 244 2.57 -29.66 33.61
CA PRO A 244 3.65 -30.61 33.33
C PRO A 244 3.22 -32.07 33.48
N ASN A 245 3.67 -32.91 32.56
CA ASN A 245 3.56 -34.37 32.69
C ASN A 245 4.90 -34.93 33.19
N ALA A 246 4.97 -35.24 34.49
CA ALA A 246 6.20 -35.75 35.10
C ALA A 246 6.55 -37.19 34.69
N LEU A 247 5.60 -37.92 34.08
CA LEU A 247 5.74 -39.32 33.67
C LEU A 247 5.24 -39.50 32.23
N PRO A 248 5.96 -38.95 31.22
CA PRO A 248 5.46 -38.90 29.85
C PRO A 248 5.34 -40.25 29.13
N GLN A 249 6.09 -41.27 29.58
CA GLN A 249 6.02 -42.65 29.05
C GLN A 249 6.15 -42.77 27.51
N LEU A 250 6.83 -41.82 26.86
CA LEU A 250 6.96 -41.72 25.41
C LEU A 250 8.43 -41.46 25.02
N ALA A 251 8.93 -42.19 24.02
CA ALA A 251 10.25 -41.91 23.46
C ALA A 251 10.17 -40.76 22.45
N LEU A 252 11.19 -39.89 22.42
CA LEU A 252 11.24 -38.76 21.48
C LEU A 252 11.19 -39.21 20.00
N SER A 253 11.71 -40.41 19.70
CA SER A 253 11.66 -41.01 18.36
C SER A 253 10.24 -41.29 17.88
N ASP A 254 9.29 -41.47 18.81
CA ASP A 254 7.93 -41.90 18.53
C ASP A 254 6.98 -40.71 18.34
N VAL A 255 7.48 -39.48 18.53
CA VAL A 255 6.73 -38.24 18.32
C VAL A 255 6.70 -37.89 16.83
N ASP A 256 5.50 -37.91 16.26
CA ASP A 256 5.17 -37.46 14.91
C ASP A 256 4.52 -36.07 14.94
N THR A 257 5.17 -35.09 14.32
CA THR A 257 4.68 -33.71 14.21
C THR A 257 4.00 -33.42 12.88
N SER A 258 3.88 -34.40 11.99
CA SER A 258 3.29 -34.18 10.68
C SER A 258 1.80 -33.83 10.79
N VAL A 259 1.32 -33.02 9.84
CA VAL A 259 -0.06 -32.55 9.78
C VAL A 259 -0.63 -32.71 8.37
N SER A 260 -1.94 -32.93 8.30
CA SER A 260 -2.69 -32.91 7.04
C SER A 260 -3.40 -31.57 6.90
N VAL A 261 -3.16 -30.86 5.80
CA VAL A 261 -3.74 -29.55 5.50
C VAL A 261 -4.62 -29.64 4.24
N PHE A 262 -5.65 -28.80 4.16
CA PHE A 262 -6.60 -28.75 3.05
C PHE A 262 -7.25 -30.11 2.72
N GLY A 263 -7.47 -30.93 3.75
CA GLY A 263 -7.92 -32.33 3.63
C GLY A 263 -6.81 -33.34 3.91
N GLU A 264 -7.07 -34.62 3.62
CA GLU A 264 -6.12 -35.72 3.92
C GLU A 264 -5.02 -35.90 2.88
N SER A 265 -5.17 -35.28 1.70
CA SER A 265 -4.27 -35.51 0.55
C SER A 265 -2.97 -34.72 0.61
N ILE A 266 -2.90 -33.64 1.39
CA ILE A 266 -1.71 -32.78 1.49
C ILE A 266 -1.14 -32.93 2.88
N LYS A 267 0.04 -33.56 2.96
CA LYS A 267 0.75 -33.80 4.22
C LYS A 267 1.98 -32.91 4.31
N TRP A 268 2.14 -32.24 5.45
CA TRP A 268 3.36 -31.51 5.81
C TRP A 268 4.07 -32.26 6.94
N ASP A 269 5.40 -32.35 6.88
CA ASP A 269 6.21 -33.05 7.89
C ASP A 269 6.27 -32.31 9.24
N THR A 270 5.89 -31.04 9.23
CA THR A 270 5.91 -30.14 10.38
C THR A 270 4.66 -29.26 10.34
N PRO A 271 4.12 -28.81 11.49
CA PRO A 271 2.96 -27.92 11.52
C PRO A 271 3.31 -26.47 11.17
N LEU A 272 4.55 -26.19 10.76
CA LEU A 272 5.07 -24.86 10.50
C LEU A 272 5.00 -24.47 9.03
N TYR A 273 4.73 -23.20 8.78
CA TYR A 273 4.93 -22.59 7.46
C TYR A 273 5.42 -21.14 7.57
N ILE A 274 6.11 -20.68 6.54
CA ILE A 274 6.52 -19.27 6.39
C ILE A 274 5.30 -18.50 5.89
N ASN A 275 4.77 -17.56 6.68
CA ASN A 275 3.56 -16.84 6.32
C ASN A 275 3.86 -15.64 5.40
N ALA A 276 2.81 -15.10 4.76
CA ALA A 276 2.89 -14.03 3.78
C ALA A 276 3.49 -12.74 4.38
N MET A 277 4.48 -12.18 3.69
CA MET A 277 5.16 -10.96 4.13
C MET A 277 5.21 -9.89 3.04
N THR A 278 5.98 -10.13 1.97
CA THR A 278 6.31 -9.06 1.01
C THR A 278 6.36 -9.52 -0.45
N GLY A 279 6.35 -8.55 -1.36
CA GLY A 279 6.40 -8.71 -2.81
C GLY A 279 6.06 -7.41 -3.54
N GLY A 280 6.53 -7.27 -4.78
CA GLY A 280 6.27 -6.09 -5.61
C GLY A 280 7.24 -4.91 -5.42
N SER A 281 8.47 -5.18 -5.01
CA SER A 281 9.62 -4.26 -5.08
C SER A 281 10.92 -5.07 -5.28
N LYS A 282 12.03 -4.42 -5.66
CA LYS A 282 13.31 -5.14 -5.82
C LYS A 282 13.84 -5.71 -4.49
N LYS A 283 13.66 -4.96 -3.39
CA LYS A 283 14.01 -5.43 -2.06
C LYS A 283 13.15 -6.64 -1.66
N ALA A 284 11.86 -6.60 -1.98
CA ALA A 284 10.94 -7.70 -1.72
C ALA A 284 11.26 -8.95 -2.56
N GLU A 285 11.70 -8.80 -3.80
CA GLU A 285 12.18 -9.91 -4.64
C GLU A 285 13.34 -10.66 -3.96
N ASN A 286 14.34 -9.93 -3.46
CA ASN A 286 15.49 -10.55 -2.77
C ASN A 286 15.04 -11.31 -1.51
N ILE A 287 14.09 -10.75 -0.74
CA ILE A 287 13.53 -11.43 0.44
C ILE A 287 12.77 -12.70 0.03
N ASN A 288 11.93 -12.63 -1.02
CA ASN A 288 11.19 -13.77 -1.54
C ASN A 288 12.13 -14.87 -2.05
N GLU A 289 13.22 -14.49 -2.73
CA GLU A 289 14.26 -15.40 -3.18
C GLU A 289 14.92 -16.15 -2.00
N SER A 290 15.34 -15.43 -0.96
CA SER A 290 15.96 -16.02 0.22
C SER A 290 15.00 -16.93 1.00
N LEU A 291 13.76 -16.48 1.24
CA LEU A 291 12.76 -17.30 1.92
C LEU A 291 12.40 -18.55 1.10
N ALA A 292 12.37 -18.46 -0.22
CA ALA A 292 12.13 -19.62 -1.08
C ALA A 292 13.26 -20.66 -0.96
N ARG A 293 14.52 -20.22 -0.91
CA ARG A 293 15.66 -21.12 -0.65
C ARG A 293 15.58 -21.76 0.74
N VAL A 294 15.23 -20.98 1.76
CA VAL A 294 15.06 -21.49 3.12
C VAL A 294 13.93 -22.53 3.17
N ALA A 295 12.77 -22.23 2.58
CA ALA A 295 11.64 -23.16 2.48
C ALA A 295 12.03 -24.46 1.77
N ALA A 296 12.75 -24.36 0.64
CA ALA A 296 13.23 -25.52 -0.10
C ALA A 296 14.24 -26.37 0.71
N LYS A 297 15.13 -25.74 1.48
CA LYS A 297 16.12 -26.45 2.33
C LYS A 297 15.46 -27.14 3.54
N THR A 298 14.46 -26.52 4.14
CA THR A 298 13.84 -26.96 5.40
C THR A 298 12.58 -27.81 5.21
N GLY A 299 12.03 -27.83 3.98
CA GLY A 299 10.78 -28.51 3.64
C GLY A 299 9.53 -27.77 4.11
N LEU A 300 9.63 -26.52 4.56
CA LEU A 300 8.47 -25.74 4.99
C LEU A 300 7.61 -25.31 3.81
N ALA A 301 6.29 -25.29 4.03
CA ALA A 301 5.40 -24.54 3.17
C ALA A 301 5.66 -23.02 3.30
N MET A 302 5.34 -22.26 2.25
CA MET A 302 5.56 -20.83 2.20
C MET A 302 4.40 -20.11 1.53
N ALA A 303 3.96 -19.00 2.11
CA ALA A 303 3.07 -18.05 1.45
C ALA A 303 3.83 -16.85 0.90
N SER A 304 3.41 -16.36 -0.27
CA SER A 304 3.96 -15.13 -0.86
C SER A 304 3.36 -13.88 -0.20
N GLY A 305 4.00 -12.72 -0.33
CA GLY A 305 3.29 -11.46 -0.14
C GLY A 305 2.14 -11.27 -1.14
N SER A 306 1.34 -10.23 -0.92
CA SER A 306 0.18 -9.93 -1.78
C SER A 306 0.59 -9.65 -3.23
N LEU A 307 0.05 -10.43 -4.17
CA LEU A 307 0.24 -10.26 -5.62
C LEU A 307 -0.55 -9.08 -6.19
N SER A 308 -1.29 -8.32 -5.38
CA SER A 308 -2.05 -7.15 -5.86
C SER A 308 -1.20 -6.17 -6.68
N ALA A 309 0.11 -6.07 -6.40
CA ALA A 309 1.04 -5.27 -7.21
C ALA A 309 1.29 -5.88 -8.60
N ALA A 310 1.59 -7.18 -8.67
CA ALA A 310 1.81 -7.90 -9.93
C ALA A 310 0.54 -8.02 -10.79
N LEU A 311 -0.63 -8.12 -10.16
CA LEU A 311 -1.91 -8.14 -10.86
C LEU A 311 -2.22 -6.79 -11.54
N LYS A 312 -1.74 -5.68 -10.97
CA LYS A 312 -1.87 -4.33 -11.56
C LYS A 312 -0.75 -4.05 -12.57
N ASN A 313 0.46 -4.54 -12.32
CA ASN A 313 1.60 -4.38 -13.20
C ASN A 313 2.29 -5.73 -13.48
N PRO A 314 2.13 -6.28 -14.70
CA PRO A 314 2.79 -7.52 -15.11
C PRO A 314 4.32 -7.52 -14.99
N HIS A 315 4.99 -6.36 -15.04
CA HIS A 315 6.46 -6.31 -14.85
C HIS A 315 6.91 -6.72 -13.45
N LEU A 316 6.02 -6.65 -12.45
CA LEU A 316 6.32 -7.06 -11.08
C LEU A 316 6.11 -8.56 -10.86
N GLU A 317 5.59 -9.31 -11.84
CA GLU A 317 5.40 -10.76 -11.75
C GLU A 317 6.72 -11.49 -11.44
N GLU A 318 7.85 -11.01 -12.00
CA GLU A 318 9.19 -11.58 -11.74
C GLU A 318 9.59 -11.53 -10.26
N THR A 319 9.11 -10.52 -9.52
CA THR A 319 9.39 -10.37 -8.07
C THR A 319 8.71 -11.45 -7.22
N PHE A 320 7.75 -12.18 -7.79
CA PHE A 320 7.05 -13.30 -7.17
C PHE A 320 7.49 -14.63 -7.77
N SER A 321 7.62 -14.74 -9.09
CA SER A 321 7.99 -15.99 -9.77
C SER A 321 9.37 -16.51 -9.35
N VAL A 322 10.23 -15.65 -8.79
CA VAL A 322 11.48 -16.02 -8.13
C VAL A 322 11.28 -17.10 -7.05
N ILE A 323 10.13 -17.13 -6.38
CA ILE A 323 9.77 -18.15 -5.38
C ILE A 323 9.80 -19.53 -6.04
N ARG A 324 9.18 -19.71 -7.21
CA ARG A 324 9.19 -21.00 -7.92
C ARG A 324 10.53 -21.34 -8.53
N ARG A 325 11.33 -20.34 -8.92
CA ARG A 325 12.69 -20.59 -9.41
C ARG A 325 13.56 -21.27 -8.36
N PHE A 326 13.42 -20.89 -7.09
CA PHE A 326 14.23 -21.42 -5.99
C PHE A 326 13.54 -22.45 -5.10
N ASN A 327 12.21 -22.58 -5.22
CA ASN A 327 11.42 -23.61 -4.57
C ASN A 327 10.45 -24.27 -5.58
N PRO A 328 10.97 -25.00 -6.60
CA PRO A 328 10.16 -25.55 -7.69
C PRO A 328 9.22 -26.68 -7.25
N HIS A 329 9.51 -27.34 -6.12
CA HIS A 329 8.76 -28.50 -5.64
C HIS A 329 8.11 -28.30 -4.26
N GLY A 330 8.43 -27.22 -3.55
CA GLY A 330 7.84 -26.96 -2.24
C GLY A 330 6.38 -26.52 -2.32
N PHE A 331 5.70 -26.57 -1.19
CA PHE A 331 4.31 -26.12 -1.09
C PHE A 331 4.25 -24.59 -1.02
N VAL A 332 3.74 -23.94 -2.07
CA VAL A 332 3.64 -22.47 -2.14
C VAL A 332 2.20 -22.03 -2.16
N MET A 333 1.86 -21.04 -1.34
CA MET A 333 0.57 -20.38 -1.31
C MET A 333 0.70 -19.00 -1.96
N ALA A 334 -0.03 -18.73 -3.04
CA ALA A 334 -0.18 -17.36 -3.55
C ALA A 334 -1.01 -16.55 -2.56
N ASN A 335 -0.91 -15.22 -2.57
CA ASN A 335 -1.68 -14.36 -1.66
C ASN A 335 -2.30 -13.17 -2.38
N VAL A 336 -3.59 -12.92 -2.19
CA VAL A 336 -4.33 -11.80 -2.80
C VAL A 336 -5.26 -11.14 -1.79
N SER A 337 -5.69 -9.91 -2.08
CA SER A 337 -6.69 -9.21 -1.25
C SER A 337 -8.09 -9.78 -1.50
N ALA A 338 -8.99 -9.75 -0.51
CA ALA A 338 -10.41 -10.06 -0.70
C ALA A 338 -11.14 -9.11 -1.69
N GLY A 339 -10.51 -8.00 -2.09
CA GLY A 339 -11.04 -7.09 -3.11
C GLY A 339 -10.84 -7.55 -4.56
N VAL A 340 -10.07 -8.61 -4.83
CA VAL A 340 -9.81 -9.05 -6.21
C VAL A 340 -10.96 -9.88 -6.80
N SER A 341 -11.06 -9.92 -8.12
CA SER A 341 -11.99 -10.81 -8.82
C SER A 341 -11.49 -12.26 -8.86
N ALA A 342 -12.38 -13.20 -9.18
CA ALA A 342 -12.02 -14.62 -9.33
C ALA A 342 -10.97 -14.82 -10.44
N GLU A 343 -11.05 -14.08 -11.56
CA GLU A 343 -10.08 -14.14 -12.64
C GLU A 343 -8.69 -13.66 -12.19
N GLN A 344 -8.65 -12.61 -11.37
CA GLN A 344 -7.40 -12.11 -10.79
C GLN A 344 -6.80 -13.11 -9.79
N ALA A 345 -7.63 -13.78 -9.00
CA ALA A 345 -7.19 -14.83 -8.10
C ALA A 345 -6.60 -16.04 -8.86
N ILE A 346 -7.25 -16.49 -9.94
CA ILE A 346 -6.73 -17.53 -10.84
C ILE A 346 -5.37 -17.09 -11.41
N LYS A 347 -5.28 -15.87 -11.93
CA LYS A 347 -4.02 -15.34 -12.46
C LYS A 347 -2.90 -15.35 -11.41
N ALA A 348 -3.21 -14.99 -10.15
CA ALA A 348 -2.23 -15.04 -9.07
C ALA A 348 -1.72 -16.46 -8.78
N VAL A 349 -2.61 -17.45 -8.82
CA VAL A 349 -2.24 -18.87 -8.71
C VAL A 349 -1.35 -19.29 -9.88
N GLU A 350 -1.67 -18.87 -11.11
CA GLU A 350 -0.89 -19.20 -12.31
C GLU A 350 0.52 -18.60 -12.29
N ILE A 351 0.65 -17.31 -11.92
CA ILE A 351 1.96 -16.62 -11.83
C ILE A 351 2.94 -17.40 -10.95
N LEU A 352 2.45 -17.92 -9.82
CA LEU A 352 3.25 -18.65 -8.84
C LEU A 352 3.18 -20.17 -9.00
N GLN A 353 2.40 -20.69 -9.95
CA GLN A 353 2.04 -22.11 -10.00
C GLN A 353 1.69 -22.64 -8.59
N ALA A 354 0.87 -21.87 -7.87
CA ALA A 354 0.68 -22.06 -6.43
C ALA A 354 -0.11 -23.34 -6.13
N ASN A 355 0.20 -23.98 -5.01
CA ASN A 355 -0.52 -25.16 -4.54
C ASN A 355 -1.83 -24.80 -3.83
N ALA A 356 -1.92 -23.60 -3.25
CA ALA A 356 -3.12 -23.05 -2.62
C ALA A 356 -3.13 -21.51 -2.75
N LEU A 357 -4.26 -20.88 -2.46
CA LEU A 357 -4.43 -19.44 -2.43
C LEU A 357 -4.79 -18.95 -1.02
N GLN A 358 -4.01 -17.99 -0.53
CA GLN A 358 -4.37 -17.13 0.60
C GLN A 358 -5.16 -15.92 0.12
N ILE A 359 -6.28 -15.63 0.79
CA ILE A 359 -7.03 -14.38 0.62
C ILE A 359 -6.93 -13.61 1.93
N HIS A 360 -6.26 -12.46 1.95
CA HIS A 360 -6.12 -11.67 3.17
C HIS A 360 -7.26 -10.67 3.38
N LEU A 361 -7.64 -10.54 4.64
CA LEU A 361 -8.53 -9.53 5.20
C LEU A 361 -7.67 -8.53 5.96
N ASN A 362 -7.73 -7.26 5.57
CA ASN A 362 -6.89 -6.20 6.11
C ASN A 362 -7.65 -4.86 6.26
N SER A 363 -8.94 -4.91 6.59
CA SER A 363 -9.80 -3.72 6.60
C SER A 363 -9.31 -2.65 7.58
N ALA A 364 -8.79 -3.04 8.75
CA ALA A 364 -8.19 -2.12 9.70
C ALA A 364 -6.96 -1.40 9.10
N GLN A 365 -6.09 -2.15 8.43
CA GLN A 365 -4.96 -1.57 7.69
C GLN A 365 -5.46 -0.61 6.59
N GLU A 366 -6.39 -1.04 5.74
CA GLU A 366 -6.88 -0.22 4.64
C GLU A 366 -7.48 1.11 5.12
N LEU A 367 -8.29 1.10 6.18
CA LEU A 367 -8.90 2.30 6.77
C LEU A 367 -7.85 3.27 7.36
N VAL A 368 -6.78 2.75 7.94
CA VAL A 368 -5.67 3.55 8.51
C VAL A 368 -4.61 3.88 7.45
N MET A 369 -4.60 3.24 6.29
CA MET A 369 -3.75 3.62 5.15
C MET A 369 -4.39 4.81 4.42
N SER A 370 -3.61 5.85 4.09
CA SER A 370 -4.17 7.08 3.47
C SER A 370 -4.80 6.80 2.11
N GLU A 371 -4.14 5.95 1.34
CA GLU A 371 -4.48 5.47 0.01
C GLU A 371 -5.29 4.16 0.01
N GLY A 372 -5.66 3.66 1.19
CA GLY A 372 -6.34 2.39 1.32
C GLY A 372 -7.80 2.42 0.88
N ASP A 373 -8.35 1.22 0.72
CA ASP A 373 -9.74 1.04 0.33
C ASP A 373 -10.69 1.53 1.43
N ARG A 374 -11.91 1.88 1.03
CA ARG A 374 -12.96 2.40 1.93
C ARG A 374 -14.25 1.60 1.82
N ASP A 375 -14.35 0.68 0.86
CA ASP A 375 -15.52 -0.16 0.65
C ASP A 375 -15.13 -1.64 0.68
N PHE A 376 -15.65 -2.34 1.70
CA PHE A 376 -15.41 -3.77 1.90
C PHE A 376 -16.70 -4.60 1.68
N SER A 377 -17.77 -3.97 1.18
CA SER A 377 -19.10 -4.59 1.05
C SER A 377 -19.11 -5.80 0.12
N ALA A 378 -18.21 -5.83 -0.88
CA ALA A 378 -18.12 -6.89 -1.86
C ALA A 378 -17.27 -8.11 -1.41
N TRP A 379 -16.50 -8.00 -0.31
CA TRP A 379 -15.49 -9.00 0.03
C TRP A 379 -16.04 -10.42 0.15
N LEU A 380 -17.16 -10.61 0.84
CA LEU A 380 -17.71 -11.94 1.06
C LEU A 380 -18.18 -12.58 -0.27
N ASN A 381 -18.80 -11.79 -1.15
CA ASN A 381 -19.23 -12.26 -2.47
C ASN A 381 -18.03 -12.56 -3.39
N ASN A 382 -16.96 -11.76 -3.31
CA ASN A 382 -15.73 -12.02 -4.04
C ASN A 382 -15.07 -13.32 -3.57
N ILE A 383 -15.00 -13.53 -2.25
CA ILE A 383 -14.45 -14.77 -1.66
C ILE A 383 -15.27 -15.98 -2.12
N GLU A 384 -16.60 -15.92 -2.09
CA GLU A 384 -17.47 -16.99 -2.58
C GLU A 384 -17.19 -17.33 -4.05
N ALA A 385 -17.07 -16.31 -4.90
CA ALA A 385 -16.75 -16.49 -6.31
C ALA A 385 -15.36 -17.12 -6.50
N ILE A 386 -14.34 -16.66 -5.76
CA ILE A 386 -12.98 -17.19 -5.82
C ILE A 386 -12.95 -18.67 -5.38
N VAL A 387 -13.60 -19.01 -4.27
CA VAL A 387 -13.68 -20.39 -3.76
C VAL A 387 -14.27 -21.30 -4.81
N ARG A 388 -15.40 -20.91 -5.41
CA ARG A 388 -16.07 -21.71 -6.44
C ARG A 388 -15.17 -22.01 -7.65
N GLU A 389 -14.48 -21.00 -8.16
CA GLU A 389 -13.60 -21.18 -9.33
C GLU A 389 -12.36 -22.03 -8.98
N LEU A 390 -11.74 -21.80 -7.82
CA LEU A 390 -10.53 -22.53 -7.43
C LEU A 390 -10.79 -23.97 -7.00
N ASP A 391 -11.97 -24.27 -6.46
CA ASP A 391 -12.43 -25.65 -6.22
C ASP A 391 -12.46 -26.46 -7.53
N SER A 392 -12.90 -25.84 -8.64
CA SER A 392 -12.89 -26.48 -9.96
C SER A 392 -11.48 -26.81 -10.46
N MET A 393 -10.48 -26.03 -10.02
CA MET A 393 -9.06 -26.22 -10.30
C MET A 393 -8.36 -27.12 -9.26
N LYS A 394 -9.07 -27.53 -8.20
CA LYS A 394 -8.53 -28.26 -7.04
C LYS A 394 -7.41 -27.49 -6.32
N VAL A 395 -7.51 -26.17 -6.27
CA VAL A 395 -6.57 -25.30 -5.57
C VAL A 395 -7.24 -24.83 -4.26
N PRO A 396 -6.77 -25.28 -3.08
CA PRO A 396 -7.39 -24.90 -1.82
C PRO A 396 -7.30 -23.41 -1.55
N VAL A 397 -8.32 -22.88 -0.85
CA VAL A 397 -8.37 -21.49 -0.39
C VAL A 397 -8.25 -21.44 1.13
N VAL A 398 -7.37 -20.57 1.62
CA VAL A 398 -7.30 -20.17 3.03
C VAL A 398 -7.55 -18.67 3.15
N VAL A 399 -8.55 -18.28 3.93
CA VAL A 399 -8.80 -16.86 4.20
C VAL A 399 -8.05 -16.47 5.47
N LYS A 400 -7.24 -15.41 5.41
CA LYS A 400 -6.37 -15.01 6.52
C LYS A 400 -6.63 -13.59 6.98
N GLU A 401 -6.42 -13.34 8.27
CA GLU A 401 -6.30 -11.98 8.80
C GLU A 401 -4.83 -11.51 8.72
N THR A 402 -4.57 -10.24 8.99
CA THR A 402 -3.27 -9.58 8.87
C THR A 402 -2.71 -8.99 10.17
N GLY A 403 -3.37 -9.18 11.31
CA GLY A 403 -2.84 -8.78 12.63
C GLY A 403 -3.91 -8.30 13.62
N CYS A 404 -5.19 -8.50 13.33
CA CYS A 404 -6.32 -8.09 14.15
C CYS A 404 -7.21 -9.27 14.59
N GLY A 405 -6.89 -10.51 14.20
CA GLY A 405 -7.61 -11.70 14.65
C GLY A 405 -8.95 -11.94 13.96
N MET A 406 -9.40 -13.20 13.97
CA MET A 406 -10.72 -13.59 13.47
C MET A 406 -11.59 -14.11 14.62
N SER A 407 -12.86 -13.68 14.64
CA SER A 407 -13.85 -14.26 15.54
C SER A 407 -14.47 -15.54 14.96
N ALA A 408 -15.07 -16.38 15.80
CA ALA A 408 -15.90 -17.50 15.39
C ALA A 408 -17.01 -17.06 14.43
N ARG A 409 -17.58 -15.87 14.64
CA ARG A 409 -18.59 -15.30 13.75
C ARG A 409 -18.05 -15.07 12.34
N ASP A 410 -16.83 -14.57 12.21
CA ASP A 410 -16.20 -14.35 10.90
C ASP A 410 -15.92 -15.68 10.22
N VAL A 411 -15.38 -16.66 10.96
CA VAL A 411 -15.12 -18.00 10.45
C VAL A 411 -16.41 -18.70 10.01
N LEU A 412 -17.52 -18.58 10.73
CA LEU A 412 -18.82 -19.11 10.32
C LEU A 412 -19.32 -18.48 9.01
N ARG A 413 -19.17 -17.16 8.85
CA ARG A 413 -19.54 -16.48 7.60
C ARG A 413 -18.72 -16.97 6.42
N LEU A 414 -17.42 -17.19 6.63
CA LEU A 414 -16.52 -17.74 5.63
C LEU A 414 -16.86 -19.20 5.31
N LYS A 415 -17.13 -20.02 6.32
CA LYS A 415 -17.61 -21.41 6.16
C LYS A 415 -18.86 -21.48 5.29
N ASN A 416 -19.81 -20.57 5.51
CA ASN A 416 -21.07 -20.53 4.77
C ASN A 416 -20.93 -20.19 3.28
N VAL A 417 -19.80 -19.60 2.86
CA VAL A 417 -19.48 -19.34 1.45
C VAL A 417 -18.46 -20.33 0.87
N GLY A 418 -18.27 -21.47 1.54
CA GLY A 418 -17.46 -22.59 1.05
C GLY A 418 -16.00 -22.58 1.49
N VAL A 419 -15.53 -21.60 2.26
CA VAL A 419 -14.16 -21.59 2.78
C VAL A 419 -13.95 -22.78 3.72
N ARG A 420 -12.85 -23.50 3.53
CA ARG A 420 -12.51 -24.72 4.30
C ARG A 420 -11.27 -24.58 5.18
N ALA A 421 -10.52 -23.50 5.02
CA ALA A 421 -9.39 -23.16 5.87
C ALA A 421 -9.35 -21.66 6.17
N VAL A 422 -8.98 -21.30 7.39
CA VAL A 422 -8.73 -19.92 7.81
C VAL A 422 -7.38 -19.81 8.51
N ASP A 423 -6.74 -18.64 8.46
CA ASP A 423 -5.60 -18.30 9.31
C ASP A 423 -5.96 -17.06 10.14
N VAL A 424 -6.05 -17.24 11.46
CA VAL A 424 -6.64 -16.22 12.35
C VAL A 424 -5.88 -14.90 12.35
N GLY A 425 -4.58 -14.88 12.01
CA GLY A 425 -3.79 -13.64 11.90
C GLY A 425 -3.99 -12.68 13.08
N GLY A 426 -3.82 -13.18 14.31
CA GLY A 426 -4.13 -12.46 15.53
C GLY A 426 -3.24 -11.25 15.81
N ARG A 427 -3.73 -10.36 16.67
CA ARG A 427 -2.95 -9.28 17.28
C ARG A 427 -1.86 -9.84 18.18
N GLY A 428 -0.73 -9.13 18.24
CA GLY A 428 0.38 -9.38 19.17
C GLY A 428 1.74 -9.47 18.50
N GLY A 429 1.78 -9.67 17.18
CA GLY A 429 2.99 -9.59 16.37
C GLY A 429 3.09 -8.29 15.58
N THR A 430 3.31 -8.42 14.27
CA THR A 430 3.27 -7.28 13.33
C THR A 430 1.92 -6.59 13.40
N ASN A 431 1.93 -5.27 13.57
CA ASN A 431 0.74 -4.44 13.69
C ASN A 431 0.66 -3.48 12.51
N PHE A 432 -0.14 -3.84 11.52
CA PHE A 432 -0.29 -3.01 10.33
C PHE A 432 -0.94 -1.66 10.61
N VAL A 433 -1.81 -1.54 11.63
CA VAL A 433 -2.36 -0.24 12.04
C VAL A 433 -1.24 0.71 12.49
N ALA A 434 -0.35 0.23 13.36
CA ALA A 434 0.81 0.99 13.82
C ALA A 434 1.77 1.36 12.67
N ILE A 435 2.00 0.43 11.73
CA ILE A 435 2.79 0.68 10.51
C ILE A 435 2.17 1.82 9.69
N GLU A 436 0.87 1.78 9.41
CA GLU A 436 0.20 2.83 8.63
C GLU A 436 0.16 4.18 9.37
N ASN A 437 -0.02 4.16 10.69
CA ASN A 437 0.10 5.36 11.54
C ASN A 437 1.49 6.00 11.41
N ALA A 438 2.56 5.20 11.46
CA ALA A 438 3.93 5.68 11.27
C ALA A 438 4.16 6.28 9.87
N ARG A 439 3.56 5.69 8.82
CA ARG A 439 3.66 6.19 7.43
C ARG A 439 2.97 7.54 7.23
N ARG A 440 1.90 7.84 7.97
CA ARG A 440 1.09 9.05 7.78
C ARG A 440 1.77 10.35 8.21
N GLY A 441 2.83 10.29 9.03
CA GLY A 441 3.60 11.47 9.48
C GLY A 441 2.82 12.47 10.36
N ARG A 442 1.51 12.27 10.55
CA ARG A 442 0.66 13.00 11.50
C ARG A 442 0.57 12.19 12.78
N LYS A 443 1.17 12.67 13.87
CA LYS A 443 1.08 12.00 15.17
C LYS A 443 -0.39 11.89 15.61
N SER A 444 -0.77 10.67 16.02
CA SER A 444 -1.96 10.38 16.84
C SER A 444 -3.35 10.43 16.17
N ASP A 445 -3.47 10.24 14.86
CA ASP A 445 -4.79 10.23 14.19
C ASP A 445 -5.58 8.94 14.47
N TYR A 446 -4.93 7.76 14.40
CA TYR A 446 -5.54 6.44 14.66
C TYR A 446 -4.76 5.58 15.66
N GLU A 447 -3.94 6.19 16.52
CA GLU A 447 -3.12 5.47 17.53
C GLU A 447 -3.99 4.67 18.53
N PHE A 448 -5.23 5.12 18.78
CA PHE A 448 -6.19 4.39 19.61
C PHE A 448 -6.63 3.04 19.00
N LEU A 449 -6.31 2.76 17.73
CA LEU A 449 -6.53 1.48 17.06
C LEU A 449 -5.30 0.57 17.08
N ASP A 450 -4.18 0.97 17.69
CA ASP A 450 -2.98 0.12 17.76
C ASP A 450 -3.27 -1.18 18.53
N SER A 451 -4.21 -1.17 19.48
CA SER A 451 -4.69 -2.37 20.16
C SER A 451 -5.99 -2.93 19.56
N TRP A 452 -6.32 -2.63 18.30
CA TRP A 452 -7.53 -3.15 17.68
C TRP A 452 -7.47 -4.67 17.43
N GLY A 453 -8.59 -5.35 17.63
CA GLY A 453 -8.77 -6.77 17.29
C GLY A 453 -8.54 -7.76 18.44
N LEU A 454 -8.59 -9.04 18.10
CA LEU A 454 -8.35 -10.17 19.00
C LEU A 454 -6.88 -10.60 18.91
N THR A 455 -6.30 -10.98 20.03
CA THR A 455 -5.03 -11.71 20.04
C THR A 455 -5.17 -13.07 19.34
N THR A 456 -4.04 -13.68 19.02
CA THR A 456 -4.01 -15.03 18.43
C THR A 456 -4.70 -16.05 19.35
N VAL A 457 -4.41 -16.00 20.65
CA VAL A 457 -5.05 -16.89 21.63
C VAL A 457 -6.54 -16.62 21.78
N GLU A 458 -6.98 -15.36 21.87
CA GLU A 458 -8.42 -15.04 21.94
C GLU A 458 -9.18 -15.54 20.71
N SER A 459 -8.61 -15.37 19.51
CA SER A 459 -9.22 -15.87 18.26
C SER A 459 -9.38 -17.40 18.30
N LEU A 460 -8.34 -18.13 18.70
CA LEU A 460 -8.38 -19.59 18.79
C LEU A 460 -9.40 -20.07 19.84
N LEU A 461 -9.45 -19.41 21.01
CA LEU A 461 -10.40 -19.76 22.06
C LEU A 461 -11.85 -19.48 21.67
N ASP A 462 -12.12 -18.36 20.98
CA ASP A 462 -13.46 -18.02 20.49
C ASP A 462 -13.93 -19.05 19.46
N ILE A 463 -13.06 -19.41 18.51
CA ILE A 463 -13.35 -20.42 17.49
C ILE A 463 -13.55 -21.81 18.10
N ALA A 464 -12.71 -22.19 19.07
CA ALA A 464 -12.77 -23.52 19.69
C ALA A 464 -13.99 -23.72 20.59
N GLN A 465 -14.70 -22.66 20.97
CA GLN A 465 -15.97 -22.72 21.69
C GLN A 465 -17.20 -22.80 20.76
N CYS A 466 -16.99 -22.80 19.45
CA CYS A 466 -18.08 -22.82 18.47
C CYS A 466 -18.24 -24.21 17.85
N ASP A 467 -19.18 -24.99 18.40
CA ASP A 467 -19.49 -26.34 17.93
C ASP A 467 -19.78 -26.38 16.42
N GLU A 468 -20.51 -25.38 15.89
CA GLU A 468 -20.83 -25.30 14.46
C GLU A 468 -19.59 -25.26 13.55
N ILE A 469 -18.47 -24.68 14.01
CA ILE A 469 -17.20 -24.69 13.27
C ILE A 469 -16.54 -26.07 13.39
N LEU A 470 -16.58 -26.66 14.58
CA LEU A 470 -15.90 -27.90 14.94
C LEU A 470 -16.63 -29.19 14.52
N CYS A 471 -17.93 -29.11 14.20
CA CYS A 471 -18.74 -30.25 13.78
C CYS A 471 -18.06 -31.03 12.64
N GLU A 472 -17.89 -32.34 12.87
CA GLU A 472 -17.51 -33.30 11.84
C GLU A 472 -18.61 -33.39 10.76
N PRO A 473 -18.26 -33.80 9.52
CA PRO A 473 -19.25 -34.09 8.48
C PRO A 473 -20.27 -35.11 9.02
N CYS A 474 -21.56 -34.81 8.92
CA CYS A 474 -22.62 -35.68 9.42
C CYS A 474 -23.25 -36.48 8.27
N ASP A 475 -23.16 -37.81 8.28
CA ASP A 475 -23.69 -38.74 7.25
C ASP A 475 -25.21 -38.61 6.95
N CYS A 476 -25.92 -37.67 7.58
CA CYS A 476 -27.38 -37.54 7.50
C CYS A 476 -27.90 -36.66 6.37
N VAL A 477 -27.04 -36.07 5.51
CA VAL A 477 -27.49 -35.28 4.35
C VAL A 477 -26.56 -35.50 3.16
N ASP A 478 -27.07 -35.96 2.01
CA ASP A 478 -26.31 -36.13 0.75
C ASP A 478 -25.65 -34.83 0.21
N SER A 479 -25.87 -33.69 0.88
CA SER A 479 -25.25 -32.38 0.61
C SER A 479 -24.20 -31.95 1.64
N CYS A 480 -23.85 -32.78 2.62
CA CYS A 480 -22.87 -32.47 3.67
C CYS A 480 -21.42 -32.77 3.26
N ASP A 481 -21.01 -32.40 2.05
CA ASP A 481 -19.61 -32.54 1.61
C ASP A 481 -18.65 -31.53 2.32
N SER A 482 -19.10 -30.98 3.46
CA SER A 482 -18.45 -29.93 4.23
C SER A 482 -17.39 -30.54 5.14
N ALA A 483 -16.19 -30.77 4.61
CA ALA A 483 -15.03 -31.09 5.43
C ALA A 483 -14.90 -30.10 6.60
N ARG A 484 -14.47 -30.60 7.76
CA ARG A 484 -14.22 -29.81 8.97
C ARG A 484 -13.37 -28.58 8.64
N MET A 485 -13.77 -27.41 9.17
CA MET A 485 -13.02 -26.16 8.99
C MET A 485 -11.64 -26.32 9.62
N GLN A 486 -10.58 -26.14 8.82
CA GLN A 486 -9.21 -26.10 9.32
C GLN A 486 -8.84 -24.70 9.78
N VAL A 487 -8.43 -24.57 11.03
CA VAL A 487 -8.01 -23.29 11.62
C VAL A 487 -6.50 -23.27 11.70
N PHE A 488 -5.85 -22.31 11.06
CA PHE A 488 -4.42 -22.05 11.19
C PHE A 488 -4.21 -20.89 12.18
N ALA A 489 -3.09 -20.93 12.89
CA ALA A 489 -2.70 -19.87 13.80
C ALA A 489 -1.55 -19.06 13.22
N SER A 490 -1.65 -17.74 13.31
CA SER A 490 -0.52 -16.83 13.14
C SER A 490 -0.80 -15.54 13.88
N GLY A 491 0.20 -14.66 13.97
CA GLY A 491 0.15 -13.46 14.81
C GLY A 491 1.01 -13.65 16.06
N GLY A 492 2.17 -12.99 16.07
CA GLY A 492 3.10 -12.92 17.20
C GLY A 492 3.61 -14.26 17.77
N VAL A 493 3.68 -15.30 16.93
CA VAL A 493 4.43 -16.53 17.24
C VAL A 493 5.92 -16.21 17.31
N ARG A 494 6.57 -16.53 18.44
CA ARG A 494 7.99 -16.24 18.70
C ARG A 494 8.80 -17.46 19.10
N THR A 495 8.15 -18.53 19.56
CA THR A 495 8.83 -19.71 20.06
C THR A 495 8.15 -21.01 19.61
N PRO A 496 8.86 -22.15 19.64
CA PRO A 496 8.24 -23.47 19.47
C PRO A 496 7.12 -23.76 20.48
N LEU A 497 7.19 -23.16 21.67
CA LEU A 497 6.15 -23.34 22.69
C LEU A 497 4.84 -22.66 22.27
N ASP A 498 4.91 -21.51 21.60
CA ASP A 498 3.72 -20.82 21.06
C ASP A 498 3.08 -21.63 19.93
N VAL A 499 3.91 -22.33 19.14
CA VAL A 499 3.45 -23.27 18.11
C VAL A 499 2.66 -24.40 18.77
N VAL A 500 3.23 -25.08 19.78
CA VAL A 500 2.57 -26.18 20.48
C VAL A 500 1.31 -25.72 21.22
N ARG A 501 1.32 -24.53 21.83
CA ARG A 501 0.12 -23.90 22.42
C ARG A 501 -0.96 -23.69 21.38
N SER A 502 -0.62 -23.15 20.22
CA SER A 502 -1.57 -22.93 19.11
C SER A 502 -2.22 -24.24 18.66
N LEU A 503 -1.41 -25.28 18.48
CA LEU A 503 -1.88 -26.62 18.08
C LEU A 503 -2.83 -27.22 19.13
N ARG A 504 -2.49 -27.04 20.41
CA ARG A 504 -3.35 -27.45 21.54
C ARG A 504 -4.68 -26.70 21.57
N LEU A 505 -4.68 -25.43 21.20
CA LEU A 505 -5.88 -24.60 21.11
C LEU A 505 -6.71 -24.85 19.83
N GLY A 506 -6.37 -25.89 19.06
CA GLY A 506 -7.16 -26.31 17.89
C GLY A 506 -6.58 -25.90 16.54
N ALA A 507 -5.44 -25.20 16.50
CA ALA A 507 -4.79 -24.87 15.24
C ALA A 507 -4.29 -26.16 14.54
N SER A 508 -4.42 -26.20 13.21
CA SER A 508 -4.00 -27.31 12.34
C SER A 508 -2.63 -27.07 11.72
N ALA A 509 -2.23 -25.81 11.57
CA ALA A 509 -0.88 -25.38 11.20
C ALA A 509 -0.61 -23.99 11.80
N VAL A 510 0.66 -23.61 11.91
CA VAL A 510 1.11 -22.37 12.54
C VAL A 510 2.04 -21.61 11.60
N GLY A 511 1.62 -20.39 11.25
CA GLY A 511 2.33 -19.49 10.35
C GLY A 511 3.21 -18.51 11.11
N VAL A 512 4.45 -18.36 10.65
CA VAL A 512 5.43 -17.44 11.24
C VAL A 512 5.89 -16.44 10.18
N ALA A 513 5.83 -15.15 10.50
CA ALA A 513 6.24 -14.05 9.62
C ALA A 513 7.35 -13.20 10.26
N GLY A 514 6.98 -12.30 11.18
CA GLY A 514 7.90 -11.29 11.74
C GLY A 514 9.19 -11.87 12.36
N GLU A 515 9.10 -12.99 13.08
CA GLU A 515 10.27 -13.69 13.66
C GLU A 515 11.25 -14.13 12.58
N PHE A 516 10.76 -14.89 11.58
CA PHE A 516 11.60 -15.40 10.51
C PHE A 516 12.14 -14.28 9.62
N LEU A 517 11.37 -13.22 9.40
CA LEU A 517 11.85 -12.04 8.69
C LEU A 517 12.98 -11.34 9.43
N HIS A 518 12.84 -11.18 10.74
CA HIS A 518 13.85 -10.55 11.60
C HIS A 518 15.16 -11.35 11.55
N THR A 519 15.11 -12.67 11.74
CA THR A 519 16.30 -13.53 11.64
C THR A 519 16.91 -13.49 10.24
N LEU A 520 16.10 -13.57 9.18
CA LEU A 520 16.62 -13.50 7.81
C LEU A 520 17.35 -12.18 7.53
N ILE A 521 16.78 -11.05 7.96
CA ILE A 521 17.33 -9.72 7.67
C ILE A 521 18.60 -9.45 8.49
N ASN A 522 18.64 -9.87 9.75
CA ASN A 522 19.74 -9.54 10.66
C ASN A 522 20.86 -10.59 10.67
N GLU A 523 20.54 -11.86 10.42
CA GLU A 523 21.46 -12.99 10.59
C GLU A 523 21.63 -13.84 9.31
N GLY A 524 20.72 -13.71 8.33
CA GLY A 524 20.85 -14.32 7.00
C GLY A 524 20.16 -15.68 6.83
N GLU A 525 20.28 -16.25 5.62
CA GLU A 525 19.58 -17.49 5.22
C GLU A 525 19.96 -18.69 6.09
N ASP A 526 21.26 -18.87 6.39
CA ASP A 526 21.74 -20.05 7.12
C ASP A 526 21.30 -20.03 8.59
N ALA A 527 21.28 -18.85 9.22
CA ALA A 527 20.76 -18.69 10.57
C ALA A 527 19.25 -19.00 10.64
N LEU A 528 18.47 -18.56 9.65
CA LEU A 528 17.05 -18.88 9.59
C LEU A 528 16.81 -20.40 9.36
N VAL A 529 17.62 -21.05 8.53
CA VAL A 529 17.56 -22.52 8.36
C VAL A 529 17.83 -23.23 9.69
N GLU A 530 18.87 -22.82 10.41
CA GLU A 530 19.21 -23.38 11.72
C GLU A 530 18.08 -23.15 12.74
N GLN A 531 17.51 -21.95 12.78
CA GLN A 531 16.37 -21.62 13.65
C GLN A 531 15.17 -22.54 13.35
N ILE A 532 14.80 -22.73 12.08
CA ILE A 532 13.66 -23.55 11.68
C ILE A 532 13.89 -25.03 12.03
N GLU A 533 15.07 -25.59 11.75
CA GLU A 533 15.37 -26.99 12.09
C GLU A 533 15.43 -27.20 13.61
N SER A 534 15.96 -26.22 14.35
CA SER A 534 15.92 -26.20 15.80
C SER A 534 14.48 -26.20 16.32
N TRP A 535 13.59 -25.37 15.75
CA TRP A 535 12.18 -25.34 16.11
C TRP A 535 11.48 -26.67 15.83
N LYS A 536 11.71 -27.30 14.67
CA LYS A 536 11.18 -28.63 14.34
C LYS A 536 11.58 -29.67 15.40
N ALA A 537 12.84 -29.67 15.83
CA ALA A 537 13.31 -30.55 16.90
C ALA A 537 12.69 -30.21 18.27
N GLN A 538 12.60 -28.92 18.61
CA GLN A 538 12.08 -28.43 19.89
C GLN A 538 10.58 -28.68 20.05
N ILE A 539 9.79 -28.60 18.97
CA ILE A 539 8.36 -28.98 18.98
C ILE A 539 8.22 -30.45 19.42
N ARG A 540 9.03 -31.35 18.84
CA ARG A 540 9.03 -32.77 19.24
C ARG A 540 9.39 -32.97 20.70
N VAL A 541 10.37 -32.22 21.20
CA VAL A 541 10.77 -32.25 22.62
C VAL A 541 9.62 -31.81 23.53
N ILE A 542 8.93 -30.71 23.20
CA ILE A 542 7.79 -30.22 24.00
C ILE A 542 6.67 -31.25 24.01
N MET A 543 6.32 -31.82 22.86
CA MET A 543 5.29 -32.88 22.78
C MET A 543 5.70 -34.13 23.56
N ALA A 544 6.97 -34.55 23.51
CA ALA A 544 7.48 -35.65 24.33
C ALA A 544 7.38 -35.35 25.83
N LEU A 545 7.67 -34.12 26.27
CA LEU A 545 7.50 -33.69 27.67
C LEU A 545 6.04 -33.74 28.13
N LEU A 546 5.09 -33.57 27.20
CA LEU A 546 3.66 -33.69 27.48
C LEU A 546 3.17 -35.14 27.40
N GLY A 547 3.98 -36.07 26.87
CA GLY A 547 3.59 -37.46 26.63
C GLY A 547 2.69 -37.64 25.41
N CYS A 548 2.75 -36.71 24.44
CA CYS A 548 1.88 -36.69 23.27
C CYS A 548 2.62 -37.17 22.02
N LYS A 549 2.17 -38.27 21.41
CA LYS A 549 2.82 -38.88 20.23
C LYS A 549 2.53 -38.18 18.91
N ASN A 550 1.41 -37.45 18.81
CA ASN A 550 1.00 -36.73 17.62
C ASN A 550 0.10 -35.52 17.97
N ILE A 551 -0.33 -34.75 16.98
CA ILE A 551 -1.11 -33.52 17.19
C ILE A 551 -2.52 -33.79 17.77
N GLU A 552 -3.14 -34.92 17.41
CA GLU A 552 -4.42 -35.34 17.97
C GLU A 552 -4.29 -35.65 19.46
N ASP A 553 -3.27 -36.44 19.83
CA ASP A 553 -2.92 -36.76 21.20
C ASP A 553 -2.57 -35.50 22.02
N LEU A 554 -1.89 -34.52 21.40
CA LEU A 554 -1.66 -33.21 22.02
C LEU A 554 -2.98 -32.53 22.40
N ARG A 555 -3.98 -32.52 21.52
CA ARG A 555 -5.27 -31.87 21.76
C ARG A 555 -6.07 -32.58 22.85
N GLU A 556 -6.11 -33.90 22.82
CA GLU A 556 -6.96 -34.70 23.72
C GLU A 556 -6.34 -34.92 25.11
N ASN A 557 -5.03 -35.15 25.19
CA ASN A 557 -4.41 -35.67 26.42
C ASN A 557 -3.54 -34.65 27.15
N SER A 558 -3.13 -33.55 26.50
CA SER A 558 -2.42 -32.49 27.21
C SER A 558 -3.38 -31.55 27.95
N ARG A 559 -2.98 -31.15 29.15
CA ARG A 559 -3.77 -30.26 30.01
C ARG A 559 -3.15 -28.88 30.05
N ILE A 560 -3.98 -27.84 29.97
CA ILE A 560 -3.54 -26.45 30.03
C ILE A 560 -4.27 -25.66 31.12
N LEU A 561 -3.62 -24.59 31.57
CA LEU A 561 -4.20 -23.50 32.32
C LEU A 561 -4.32 -22.28 31.40
N ILE A 562 -5.42 -21.55 31.54
CA ILE A 562 -5.62 -20.21 30.97
C ILE A 562 -5.89 -19.28 32.14
N ASP A 563 -5.09 -18.22 32.29
CA ASP A 563 -5.16 -17.30 33.45
C ASP A 563 -5.16 -18.06 34.79
N ASP A 564 -4.24 -19.02 34.90
CA ASP A 564 -4.06 -19.92 36.04
C ASP A 564 -5.29 -20.79 36.40
N LYS A 565 -6.28 -20.88 35.51
CA LYS A 565 -7.47 -21.75 35.66
C LYS A 565 -7.41 -22.93 34.70
N PRO A 566 -7.79 -24.15 35.12
CA PRO A 566 -7.91 -25.29 34.22
C PRO A 566 -8.85 -24.97 33.06
N CYS A 567 -8.39 -25.20 31.83
CA CYS A 567 -9.23 -25.15 30.65
C CYS A 567 -9.69 -26.57 30.27
N ALA A 568 -10.95 -26.69 29.86
CA ALA A 568 -11.57 -27.96 29.48
C ALA A 568 -11.62 -28.19 27.95
N LEU A 569 -11.10 -27.23 27.17
CA LEU A 569 -10.93 -27.34 25.72
C LEU A 569 -10.10 -28.53 25.31
#